data_AF-A0A524A5V6-F1
#
_entry.id   AF-A0A524A5V6-F1
#
_cell.length_a   1.000
_cell.length_b   1.000
_cell.length_c   1.000
_cell.angle_alpha   90.00
_cell.angle_beta   90.00
_cell.angle_gamma   90.00
#
_symmetry.space_group_name_H-M   'P 1'
#
loop_
_entity.id
_entity.type
_entity.pdbx_description
1 polymer ?
#
loop_
_entity_poly.entity_id
_entity_poly.type
_entity_poly.pdbx_seq_one_letter_code
_entity_poly.pdbx_strand_id
1 'polypeptide(L)' 'MNLKRFLYLGLLIAALMVAACGPTATPEPTATPTPLPPTDTPEPTAVSEGEVPMGFTEEGAPYRGDPDVPVTLLEYSDFQ' A
#
# COMPACT_ATOMS: atom_id res chain seq x y z
N MET A 1 -18.90 -25.47 58.64
CA MET A 1 -18.68 -25.45 57.17
C MET A 1 -18.63 -26.89 56.67
N ASN A 2 -19.38 -27.24 55.62
CA ASN A 2 -19.51 -28.63 55.15
C ASN A 2 -18.26 -29.07 54.37
N LEU A 3 -17.52 -30.07 54.87
CA LEU A 3 -16.28 -30.58 54.25
C LEU A 3 -16.48 -30.99 52.77
N LYS A 4 -17.67 -31.50 52.45
CA LYS A 4 -18.07 -31.83 51.07
C LYS A 4 -18.09 -30.60 50.15
N ARG A 5 -18.52 -29.44 50.66
CA ARG A 5 -18.52 -28.17 49.89
C ARG A 5 -17.11 -27.67 49.63
N PHE A 6 -16.18 -27.86 50.57
CA PHE A 6 -14.76 -27.55 50.36
C PHE A 6 -14.13 -28.44 49.30
N LEU A 7 -14.47 -29.74 49.31
CA LEU A 7 -13.97 -30.71 48.34
C LEU A 7 -14.47 -30.38 46.93
N TYR A 8 -15.74 -30.02 46.77
CA TYR A 8 -16.29 -29.57 45.49
C TYR A 8 -15.71 -28.23 45.01
N LEU A 9 -15.50 -27.28 45.92
CA LEU A 9 -14.90 -25.98 45.58
C LEU A 9 -13.45 -26.15 45.11
N GLY A 10 -12.68 -27.01 45.79
CA GLY A 10 -11.30 -27.33 45.40
C GLY A 10 -11.24 -28.01 44.03
N LEU A 11 -12.14 -28.95 43.76
CA LEU A 11 -12.21 -29.63 42.46
C LEU A 11 -12.59 -28.67 41.33
N LEU A 12 -13.51 -27.74 41.58
CA LEU A 12 -13.91 -26.71 40.61
C LEU A 12 -12.76 -25.74 40.27
N ILE A 13 -12.00 -25.31 41.28
CA ILE A 13 -10.84 -24.42 41.08
C ILE A 13 -9.72 -25.14 40.32
N ALA A 14 -9.46 -26.41 40.63
CA ALA A 14 -8.48 -27.21 39.91
C ALA A 14 -8.85 -27.39 38.43
N ALA A 15 -10.13 -27.62 38.12
CA ALA A 15 -10.62 -27.72 36.75
C ALA A 15 -10.45 -26.41 35.96
N LEU A 16 -10.68 -25.25 36.61
CA LEU A 16 -10.50 -23.93 36.00
C LEU A 16 -9.05 -23.62 35.65
N MET A 17 -8.09 -24.03 36.47
CA MET A 17 -6.66 -23.77 36.23
C MET A 17 -6.08 -24.58 35.05
N VAL A 18 -6.62 -25.77 34.77
CA VAL A 18 -6.15 -26.63 33.66
C VAL A 18 -6.58 -26.07 32.29
N ALA A 19 -7.65 -25.27 32.22
CA ALA A 19 -8.19 -24.75 30.97
C ALA A 19 -7.46 -23.51 30.41
N ALA A 20 -6.55 -22.89 31.18
CA ALA A 20 -5.94 -21.61 30.81
C ALA A 20 -4.67 -21.71 29.94
N CYS A 21 -4.15 -22.93 29.71
CA CYS A 21 -2.92 -23.14 28.94
C CYS A 21 -3.25 -23.66 27.53
N GLY A 22 -3.84 -22.80 26.70
CA GLY A 22 -4.00 -23.05 25.27
C GLY A 22 -2.72 -22.67 24.50
N PRO A 23 -2.44 -23.28 23.34
CA PRO A 23 -1.25 -22.94 22.54
C PRO A 23 -1.37 -21.52 21.99
N THR A 24 -0.42 -20.66 22.37
CA THR A 24 -0.21 -19.35 21.74
C THR A 24 0.16 -19.55 20.27
N ALA A 25 -0.60 -18.95 19.35
CA ALA A 25 -0.25 -18.95 17.94
C ALA A 25 1.11 -18.26 17.73
N THR A 26 2.03 -18.95 17.06
CA THR A 26 3.30 -18.35 16.62
C THR A 26 2.98 -17.34 15.51
N PRO A 27 3.45 -16.09 15.58
CA PRO A 27 3.25 -15.13 14.50
C PRO A 27 3.94 -15.66 13.24
N GLU A 28 3.22 -15.66 12.13
CA GLU A 28 3.74 -16.03 10.81
C GLU A 28 4.83 -15.02 10.40
N PRO A 29 5.97 -15.47 9.85
CA PRO A 29 7.03 -14.56 9.41
C PRO A 29 6.51 -13.63 8.32
N THR A 30 6.54 -12.32 8.59
CA THR A 30 6.22 -11.30 7.59
C THR A 30 7.29 -11.30 6.51
N ALA A 31 6.89 -11.51 5.25
CA ALA A 31 7.80 -11.43 4.13
C ALA A 31 8.42 -10.03 4.05
N THR A 32 9.75 -9.95 4.02
CA THR A 32 10.47 -8.71 3.75
C THR A 32 10.38 -8.42 2.24
N PRO A 33 9.94 -7.22 1.81
CA PRO A 33 9.90 -6.89 0.39
C PRO A 33 11.33 -6.94 -0.19
N THR A 34 11.49 -7.66 -1.29
CA THR A 34 12.74 -7.67 -2.05
C THR A 34 12.86 -6.32 -2.78
N PRO A 35 14.00 -5.60 -2.68
CA PRO A 35 14.18 -4.36 -3.42
C PRO A 35 14.11 -4.64 -4.93
N LEU A 36 13.26 -3.90 -5.62
CA LEU A 36 13.22 -3.89 -7.08
C LEU A 36 14.54 -3.34 -7.64
N PRO A 37 15.01 -3.83 -8.81
CA PRO A 37 16.15 -3.20 -9.48
C PRO A 37 15.86 -1.72 -9.75
N PRO A 38 16.89 -0.85 -9.74
CA PRO A 38 16.70 0.55 -10.09
C PRO A 38 16.19 0.64 -11.53
N THR A 39 14.99 1.18 -11.69
CA THR A 39 14.52 1.67 -12.99
C THR A 39 15.28 2.96 -13.27
N ASP A 40 15.90 3.08 -14.44
CA ASP A 40 16.39 4.37 -14.96
C ASP A 40 15.18 5.26 -15.27
N THR A 41 14.56 5.79 -14.21
CA THR A 41 13.56 6.85 -14.33
C THR A 41 14.33 8.13 -14.62
N PRO A 42 14.18 8.75 -15.80
CA PRO A 42 14.79 10.04 -16.05
C PRO A 42 14.28 11.02 -14.97
N GLU A 43 15.21 11.69 -14.30
CA GLU A 43 14.85 12.74 -13.36
C GLU A 43 14.03 13.80 -14.12
N PRO A 44 12.87 14.24 -13.61
CA PRO A 44 12.09 15.27 -14.28
C PRO A 44 12.98 16.49 -14.43
N THR A 45 13.36 16.80 -15.67
CA THR A 45 14.03 18.07 -15.95
C THR A 45 13.00 19.14 -15.65
N ALA A 46 13.21 19.88 -14.56
CA ALA A 46 12.37 21.01 -14.22
C ALA A 46 12.42 21.99 -15.39
N VAL A 47 11.32 22.08 -16.15
CA VAL A 47 11.12 23.20 -17.06
C VAL A 47 11.10 24.43 -16.16
N SER A 48 12.11 25.29 -16.30
CA SER A 48 12.15 26.60 -15.65
C SER A 48 10.77 27.26 -15.77
N GLU A 49 10.34 28.03 -14.77
CA GLU A 49 9.04 28.74 -14.70
C GLU A 49 8.82 29.79 -15.83
N GLY A 50 9.49 29.63 -16.98
CA GLY A 50 9.22 30.35 -18.21
C GLY A 50 8.03 29.80 -18.99
N GLU A 51 7.75 30.45 -20.11
CA GLU A 51 6.67 30.09 -21.02
C GLU A 51 6.88 28.67 -21.58
N VAL A 52 5.95 27.76 -21.30
CA VAL A 52 5.92 26.44 -21.92
C VAL A 52 5.56 26.62 -23.39
N PRO A 53 6.32 26.06 -24.35
CA PRO A 53 5.98 26.16 -25.77
C PRO A 53 4.56 25.68 -26.05
N MET A 54 3.83 26.41 -26.89
CA MET A 54 2.47 26.07 -27.31
C MET A 54 2.33 26.32 -28.80
N GLY A 55 1.49 25.53 -29.47
CA GLY A 55 1.26 25.69 -30.90
C GLY A 55 0.27 24.66 -31.44
N PHE A 56 0.33 24.43 -32.75
CA PHE A 56 -0.43 23.41 -33.45
C PHE A 56 0.51 22.47 -34.20
N THR A 57 0.19 21.18 -34.25
CA THR A 57 0.87 20.20 -35.10
C THR A 57 0.54 20.43 -36.58
N GLU A 58 1.20 19.71 -37.48
CA GLU A 58 0.92 19.77 -38.92
C GLU A 58 -0.54 19.37 -39.25
N GLU A 59 -1.12 18.49 -38.44
CA GLU A 59 -2.52 18.05 -38.52
C GLU A 59 -3.50 19.04 -37.89
N GLY A 60 -3.01 20.11 -37.27
CA GLY A 60 -3.83 21.14 -36.62
C GLY A 60 -4.24 20.81 -35.19
N ALA A 61 -3.62 19.82 -34.52
CA ALA A 61 -3.89 19.52 -33.13
C ALA A 61 -3.14 20.51 -32.20
N PRO A 62 -3.78 21.07 -31.16
CA PRO A 62 -3.09 21.93 -30.21
C PRO A 62 -2.09 21.11 -29.38
N TYR A 63 -0.91 21.67 -29.10
CA TYR A 63 0.08 21.07 -28.20
C TYR A 63 0.60 22.08 -27.16
N ARG A 64 1.10 21.52 -26.06
CA ARG A 64 1.81 22.25 -25.00
C ARG A 64 3.02 21.42 -24.55
N GLY A 65 4.20 22.03 -24.59
CA GLY A 65 5.48 21.37 -24.34
C GLY A 65 6.22 21.03 -25.64
N ASP A 66 7.18 20.12 -25.54
CA ASP A 66 7.96 19.62 -26.68
C ASP A 66 7.24 18.39 -27.28
N PRO A 67 6.86 18.40 -28.57
CA PRO A 67 6.20 17.26 -29.21
C PRO A 67 7.14 16.09 -29.53
N ASP A 68 8.47 16.28 -29.55
CA ASP A 68 9.46 15.27 -29.94
C ASP A 68 10.01 14.46 -28.74
N VAL A 69 9.35 14.55 -27.59
CA VAL A 69 9.71 13.81 -26.37
C VAL A 69 9.32 12.34 -26.46
N PRO A 70 9.99 11.43 -25.72
CA PRO A 70 9.71 9.99 -25.76
C PRO A 70 8.30 9.62 -25.27
N VAL A 71 7.62 10.52 -24.54
CA VAL A 71 6.28 10.28 -24.00
C VAL A 71 5.42 11.51 -24.22
N THR A 72 4.35 11.34 -24.98
CA THR A 72 3.36 12.39 -25.27
C THR A 72 2.02 12.04 -24.63
N LEU A 73 1.36 13.00 -24.01
CA LEU A 73 0.00 12.86 -23.50
C LEU A 73 -1.00 13.31 -24.57
N LEU A 74 -1.89 12.43 -25.02
CA LEU A 74 -2.97 12.76 -25.95
C LEU A 74 -4.28 12.93 -25.17
N GLU A 75 -4.88 14.11 -25.27
CA GLU A 75 -6.17 14.43 -24.65
C GLU A 75 -7.26 14.53 -25.73
N TYR A 76 -8.39 13.84 -25.50
CA TYR A 76 -9.58 13.94 -26.33
C TYR A 76 -10.71 14.56 -25.50
N SER A 77 -11.19 15.73 -25.93
CA SER A 77 -12.26 16.48 -25.25
C SER A 77 -13.37 16.85 -26.23
N ASP A 78 -14.62 16.84 -25.76
CA ASP A 78 -15.79 17.33 -26.49
C ASP A 78 -16.41 18.51 -25.73
N PHE A 79 -16.57 19.65 -26.40
CA PHE A 79 -17.12 20.87 -25.81
C PHE A 79 -18.61 20.97 -26.15
N GLN A 80 -19.48 20.99 -25.14
CA GLN A 80 -20.92 21.23 -25.28
C GLN A 80 -21.30 22.67 -24.97
#